data_AF-A1KBU7-F1
#
_entry.id   AF-A1KBU7-F1
#
_cell.length_a   1.000
_cell.length_b   1.000
_cell.length_c   1.000
_cell.angle_alpha   90.00
_cell.angle_beta   90.00
_cell.angle_gamma   90.00
#
_symmetry.space_group_name_H-M   'P 1'
#
loop_
_entity.id
_entity.type
_entity.pdbx_description
1 polymer ?
#
loop_
_entity_poly.entity_id
_entity_poly.type
_entity_poly.pdbx_seq_one_letter_code
_entity_poly.pdbx_strand_id
1 'polypeptide(L)'
;MDMKFPLLRTALAVASLALALPGAALAADSAAQLLQQGGNTQALAEEGRKASFFCANCHGETGNSKHGQVPNLAGQHPAYVLKQIEAFLSGKRKDEFMQGLMKVLSERDKAAIALYYAGSAVKPALASAPAAAAEGAELYGKHCARCHQADARGAETFPRLAGQQPEYLRVSLKRYLTQSGERFYAPMTAAVIQLGEKNIDAVVAYLASRE
;
A
#
# COMPACT_ATOMS: atom_id res chain seq x y z
N MET A 1 9.48 -38.18 69.06
CA MET A 1 8.60 -37.07 68.63
C MET A 1 9.47 -36.12 67.84
N ASP A 2 9.67 -36.44 66.56
CA ASP A 2 10.60 -35.73 65.67
C ASP A 2 9.87 -34.56 65.01
N MET A 3 10.29 -33.32 65.32
CA MET A 3 9.78 -32.11 64.67
C MET A 3 10.79 -31.62 63.64
N LYS A 4 10.48 -31.84 62.36
CA LYS A 4 11.20 -31.31 61.19
C LYS A 4 10.94 -29.80 61.03
N PHE A 5 12.00 -29.02 60.92
CA PHE A 5 11.97 -27.63 60.42
C PHE A 5 12.03 -27.60 58.89
N PRO A 6 11.22 -26.78 58.19
CA PRO A 6 11.40 -26.56 56.76
C PRO A 6 12.34 -25.37 56.51
N LEU A 7 13.39 -25.62 55.73
CA LEU A 7 14.29 -24.62 55.17
C LEU A 7 13.58 -23.87 54.03
N LEU A 8 13.36 -22.56 54.19
CA LEU A 8 12.84 -21.68 53.15
C LEU A 8 13.97 -21.33 52.17
N ARG A 9 13.91 -21.89 50.95
CA ARG A 9 14.84 -21.58 49.86
C ARG A 9 14.39 -20.30 49.16
N THR A 10 15.12 -19.20 49.36
CA THR A 10 15.01 -17.98 48.55
C THR A 10 15.61 -18.21 47.17
N ALA A 11 14.77 -18.28 46.13
CA ALA A 11 15.22 -18.26 44.74
C ALA A 11 15.38 -16.79 44.29
N LEU A 12 16.62 -16.38 44.01
CA LEU A 12 16.88 -15.12 43.29
C LEU A 12 16.47 -15.30 41.81
N ALA A 13 15.43 -14.60 41.39
CA ALA A 13 15.08 -14.47 39.98
C ALA A 13 16.01 -13.43 39.32
N VAL A 14 16.90 -13.88 38.45
CA VAL A 14 17.69 -13.00 37.58
C VAL A 14 16.78 -12.52 36.45
N ALA A 15 16.37 -11.25 36.51
CA ALA A 15 15.60 -10.62 35.44
C ALA A 15 16.52 -10.31 34.26
N SER A 16 16.48 -11.14 33.23
CA SER A 16 17.15 -10.89 31.95
C SER A 16 16.46 -9.75 31.21
N LEU A 17 17.08 -8.58 31.16
CA LEU A 17 16.63 -7.45 30.36
C LEU A 17 16.95 -7.73 28.89
N ALA A 18 15.99 -8.28 28.16
CA ALA A 18 16.08 -8.44 26.71
C ALA A 18 16.01 -7.06 26.04
N LEU A 19 17.13 -6.55 25.53
CA LEU A 19 17.14 -5.40 24.62
C LEU A 19 16.47 -5.80 23.31
N ALA A 20 15.23 -5.37 23.10
CA ALA A 20 14.57 -5.45 21.81
C ALA A 20 15.21 -4.44 20.84
N LEU A 21 15.75 -4.93 19.72
CA LEU A 21 16.33 -4.09 18.66
C LEU A 21 15.20 -3.33 17.91
N PRO A 22 15.16 -1.98 17.90
CA PRO A 22 14.11 -1.18 17.26
C PRO A 22 14.30 -0.97 15.74
N GLY A 23 15.08 -1.82 15.05
CA GLY A 23 15.63 -1.51 13.73
C GLY A 23 14.62 -1.27 12.60
N ALA A 24 13.43 -1.89 12.63
CA ALA A 24 12.46 -1.76 11.55
C ALA A 24 11.62 -0.47 11.60
N ALA A 25 11.36 0.06 12.81
CA ALA A 25 10.57 1.28 12.97
C ALA A 25 11.38 2.54 12.60
N LEU A 26 12.66 2.58 12.98
CA LEU A 26 13.55 3.71 12.69
C LEU A 26 13.82 3.92 11.20
N ALA A 27 13.77 2.87 10.38
CA ALA A 27 14.03 2.94 8.95
C ALA A 27 12.87 3.60 8.17
N ALA A 28 11.63 3.19 8.45
CA ALA A 28 10.41 3.76 7.84
C ALA A 28 10.26 5.26 8.12
N ASP A 29 10.58 5.68 9.35
CA ASP A 29 10.54 7.09 9.76
C ASP A 29 11.50 7.95 8.94
N SER A 30 12.64 7.40 8.50
CA SER A 30 13.62 8.15 7.72
C SER A 30 13.18 8.46 6.29
N ALA A 31 12.52 7.52 5.60
CA ALA A 31 11.98 7.76 4.25
C ALA A 31 10.83 8.78 4.29
N ALA A 32 9.95 8.69 5.30
CA ALA A 32 8.88 9.66 5.50
C ALA A 32 9.42 11.05 5.86
N GLN A 33 10.45 11.15 6.69
CA GLN A 33 11.12 12.42 7.00
C GLN A 33 11.74 13.07 5.75
N LEU A 34 12.35 12.27 4.86
CA LEU A 34 12.90 12.78 3.60
C LEU A 34 11.82 13.43 2.71
N LEU A 35 10.58 12.92 2.72
CA LEU A 35 9.45 13.55 2.02
C LEU A 35 9.03 14.89 2.63
N GLN A 36 9.15 15.03 3.95
CA GLN A 36 8.72 16.21 4.69
C GLN A 36 9.78 17.32 4.73
N GLN A 37 11.05 17.00 4.53
CA GLN A 37 12.17 17.95 4.69
C GLN A 37 12.22 19.08 3.66
N GLY A 38 11.24 19.23 2.77
CA GLY A 38 11.06 20.43 1.93
C GLY A 38 12.24 20.77 1.01
N GLY A 39 13.19 19.85 0.84
CA GLY A 39 14.35 20.00 -0.03
C GLY A 39 13.97 20.05 -1.51
N ASN A 40 14.96 19.96 -2.40
CA ASN A 40 14.73 19.98 -3.85
C ASN A 40 13.96 18.71 -4.30
N THR A 41 12.64 18.76 -4.23
CA THR A 41 11.72 17.66 -4.59
C THR A 41 11.90 17.20 -6.03
N GLN A 42 12.29 18.11 -6.93
CA GLN A 42 12.58 17.79 -8.33
C GLN A 42 13.86 16.97 -8.48
N ALA A 43 14.94 17.33 -7.78
CA ALA A 43 16.16 16.54 -7.79
C ALA A 43 15.92 15.13 -7.22
N LEU A 44 15.17 15.02 -6.13
CA LEU A 44 14.84 13.74 -5.52
C LEU A 44 13.91 12.89 -6.43
N ALA A 45 12.98 13.51 -7.15
CA ALA A 45 12.18 12.82 -8.16
C ALA A 45 13.04 12.32 -9.34
N GLU A 46 14.05 13.07 -9.77
CA GLU A 46 14.99 12.63 -10.81
C GLU A 46 15.88 11.47 -10.35
N GLU A 47 16.32 11.47 -9.09
CA GLU A 47 16.95 10.30 -8.46
C GLU A 47 16.00 9.10 -8.49
N GLY A 48 14.73 9.32 -8.14
CA GLY A 48 13.69 8.29 -8.15
C GLY A 48 13.45 7.70 -9.54
N ARG A 49 13.50 8.53 -10.59
CA ARG A 49 13.43 8.08 -11.98
C ARG A 49 14.51 7.05 -12.28
N LYS A 50 15.76 7.35 -11.91
CA LYS A 50 16.92 6.45 -12.12
C LYS A 50 16.81 5.18 -11.28
N ALA A 51 16.44 5.30 -10.00
CA ALA A 51 16.29 4.17 -9.09
C ALA A 51 15.13 3.24 -9.50
N SER A 52 14.10 3.77 -10.18
CA SER A 52 12.92 3.03 -10.63
C SER A 52 13.13 2.17 -11.89
N PHE A 53 14.35 2.06 -12.44
CA PHE A 53 14.62 1.36 -13.70
C PHE A 53 14.03 -0.06 -13.75
N PHE A 54 14.22 -0.87 -12.70
CA PHE A 54 13.64 -2.21 -12.64
C PHE A 54 12.11 -2.21 -12.44
N CYS A 55 11.58 -1.20 -11.74
CA CYS A 55 10.14 -1.04 -11.49
C CYS A 55 9.39 -0.74 -12.80
N ALA A 56 10.02 0.01 -13.70
CA ALA A 56 9.46 0.41 -14.99
C ALA A 56 9.10 -0.78 -15.88
N ASN A 57 9.77 -1.93 -15.73
CA ASN A 57 9.49 -3.15 -16.50
C ASN A 57 8.06 -3.66 -16.30
N CYS A 58 7.48 -3.44 -15.11
CA CYS A 58 6.13 -3.91 -14.79
C CYS A 58 5.16 -2.73 -14.61
N HIS A 59 5.57 -1.68 -13.90
CA HIS A 59 4.70 -0.54 -13.59
C HIS A 59 4.69 0.54 -14.69
N GLY A 60 5.56 0.42 -15.70
CA GLY A 60 5.77 1.42 -16.73
C GLY A 60 6.73 2.53 -16.30
N GLU A 61 7.40 3.15 -17.27
CA GLU A 61 8.40 4.20 -17.04
C GLU A 61 7.86 5.38 -16.22
N THR A 62 6.61 5.77 -16.46
CA THR A 62 5.90 6.83 -15.74
C THR A 62 4.88 6.28 -14.73
N GLY A 63 4.95 5.00 -14.39
CA GLY A 63 4.01 4.37 -13.45
C GLY A 63 2.62 4.09 -14.04
N ASN A 64 2.45 4.18 -15.36
CA ASN A 64 1.27 3.72 -16.08
C ASN A 64 1.55 2.34 -16.67
N SER A 65 1.09 1.29 -16.01
CA SER A 65 1.38 -0.09 -16.39
C SER A 65 0.68 -0.51 -17.69
N LYS A 66 1.30 -1.44 -18.42
CA LYS A 66 0.69 -2.13 -19.57
C LYS A 66 0.12 -3.50 -19.20
N HIS A 67 0.30 -3.96 -17.96
CA HIS A 67 -0.11 -5.27 -17.50
C HIS A 67 -1.31 -5.13 -16.56
N GLY A 68 -2.43 -5.75 -16.88
CA GLY A 68 -3.69 -5.55 -16.13
C GLY A 68 -3.62 -5.91 -14.63
N GLN A 69 -2.78 -6.88 -14.25
CA GLN A 69 -2.60 -7.28 -12.85
C GLN A 69 -1.57 -6.44 -12.08
N VAL A 70 -0.76 -5.64 -12.78
CA VAL A 70 0.26 -4.78 -12.18
C VAL A 70 -0.34 -3.39 -11.96
N PRO A 71 -0.32 -2.85 -10.74
CA PRO A 71 -0.95 -1.56 -10.49
C PRO A 71 -0.21 -0.40 -11.15
N ASN A 72 -0.95 0.60 -11.57
CA ASN A 72 -0.45 1.93 -11.85
C ASN A 72 0.06 2.59 -10.56
N LEU A 73 1.24 3.19 -10.63
CA LEU A 73 1.87 4.00 -9.58
C LEU A 73 1.80 5.50 -9.87
N ALA A 74 1.55 5.89 -11.13
CA ALA A 74 1.43 7.28 -11.55
C ALA A 74 0.42 8.05 -10.67
N GLY A 75 0.81 9.22 -10.19
CA GLY A 75 -0.04 10.10 -9.39
C GLY A 75 -0.47 9.52 -8.04
N GLN A 76 0.17 8.45 -7.56
CA GLN A 76 -0.10 7.88 -6.26
C GLN A 76 0.54 8.73 -5.15
N HIS A 77 -0.07 8.75 -3.97
CA HIS A 77 0.45 9.50 -2.83
C HIS A 77 1.79 8.92 -2.36
N PRO A 78 2.86 9.73 -2.20
CA PRO A 78 4.17 9.25 -1.74
C PRO A 78 4.09 8.47 -0.42
N ALA A 79 3.34 9.01 0.55
CA ALA A 79 3.15 8.37 1.86
C ALA A 79 2.43 7.01 1.74
N TYR A 80 1.45 6.89 0.83
CA TYR A 80 0.82 5.60 0.57
C TYR A 80 1.81 4.61 -0.06
N VAL A 81 2.63 5.05 -1.03
CA VAL A 81 3.65 4.19 -1.66
C VAL A 81 4.62 3.66 -0.60
N LEU A 82 5.17 4.53 0.26
CA LEU A 82 6.06 4.11 1.35
C LEU A 82 5.38 3.08 2.28
N LYS A 83 4.12 3.32 2.67
CA LYS A 83 3.36 2.35 3.48
C LYS A 83 3.18 1.00 2.78
N GLN A 84 3.05 0.97 1.46
CA GLN A 84 2.97 -0.30 0.72
C GLN A 84 4.33 -1.00 0.67
N ILE A 85 5.43 -0.26 0.49
CA ILE A 85 6.80 -0.79 0.55
C ILE A 85 7.02 -1.46 1.92
N GLU A 86 6.70 -0.76 3.01
CA GLU A 86 6.77 -1.30 4.36
C GLU A 86 5.89 -2.53 4.55
N ALA A 87 4.66 -2.50 4.02
CA ALA A 87 3.74 -3.63 4.13
C ALA A 87 4.28 -4.88 3.42
N PHE A 88 4.99 -4.74 2.30
CA PHE A 88 5.69 -5.85 1.65
C PHE A 88 6.88 -6.33 2.49
N LEU A 89 7.72 -5.41 2.99
CA LEU A 89 8.88 -5.74 3.82
C LEU A 89 8.48 -6.50 5.09
N SER A 90 7.39 -6.06 5.74
CA SER A 90 6.88 -6.67 6.97
C SER A 90 5.98 -7.89 6.74
N GLY A 91 5.69 -8.25 5.48
CA GLY A 91 4.77 -9.34 5.13
C GLY A 91 3.28 -9.07 5.43
N LYS A 92 2.89 -7.84 5.79
CA LYS A 92 1.47 -7.44 5.93
C LYS A 92 0.75 -7.43 4.58
N ARG A 93 1.50 -7.21 3.51
CA ARG A 93 1.09 -7.43 2.12
C ARG A 93 2.01 -8.50 1.54
N LYS A 94 1.44 -9.62 1.11
CA LYS A 94 2.22 -10.77 0.63
C LYS A 94 2.31 -10.75 -0.88
N ASP A 95 3.53 -10.73 -1.37
CA ASP A 95 3.94 -10.91 -2.76
C ASP A 95 5.46 -11.10 -2.72
N GLU A 96 5.94 -12.32 -2.95
CA GLU A 96 7.35 -12.66 -2.75
C GLU A 96 8.26 -11.87 -3.70
N PHE A 97 7.79 -11.65 -4.94
CA PHE A 97 8.51 -10.89 -5.94
C PHE A 97 8.69 -9.44 -5.51
N MET A 98 7.59 -8.76 -5.13
CA MET A 98 7.65 -7.39 -4.64
C MET A 98 8.43 -7.29 -3.33
N GLN A 99 8.26 -8.24 -2.40
CA GLN A 99 9.02 -8.24 -1.15
C GLN A 99 10.53 -8.34 -1.41
N GLY A 100 10.97 -9.20 -2.34
CA GLY A 100 12.36 -9.30 -2.75
C GLY A 100 12.91 -7.98 -3.30
N LEU A 101 12.16 -7.33 -4.19
CA LEU A 101 12.53 -6.02 -4.75
C LEU A 101 12.61 -4.93 -3.68
N MET A 102 11.68 -4.89 -2.71
CA MET A 102 11.69 -3.84 -1.69
C MET A 102 12.88 -3.96 -0.73
N LYS A 103 13.46 -5.16 -0.55
CA LYS A 103 14.59 -5.41 0.35
C LYS A 103 15.91 -4.81 -0.13
N VAL A 104 16.05 -4.55 -1.43
CA VAL A 104 17.31 -4.04 -2.01
C VAL A 104 17.33 -2.51 -2.13
N LEU A 105 16.22 -1.84 -1.79
CA LEU A 105 16.12 -0.38 -1.85
C LEU A 105 16.63 0.26 -0.56
N SER A 106 17.43 1.32 -0.68
CA SER A 106 17.74 2.18 0.46
C SER A 106 16.52 3.04 0.85
N GLU A 107 16.51 3.62 2.05
CA GLU A 107 15.43 4.53 2.47
C GLU A 107 15.32 5.76 1.57
N ARG A 108 16.45 6.24 1.06
CA ARG A 108 16.47 7.34 0.08
C ARG A 108 15.85 6.91 -1.25
N ASP A 109 16.16 5.72 -1.75
CA ASP A 109 15.55 5.21 -2.98
C ASP A 109 14.03 5.07 -2.84
N LYS A 110 13.56 4.54 -1.69
CA LYS A 110 12.13 4.41 -1.41
C LYS A 110 11.41 5.76 -1.47
N ALA A 111 11.96 6.78 -0.81
CA ALA A 111 11.42 8.14 -0.83
C ALA A 111 11.47 8.76 -2.24
N ALA A 112 12.59 8.59 -2.94
CA ALA A 112 12.81 9.10 -4.29
C ALA A 112 11.83 8.49 -5.31
N ILE A 113 11.70 7.17 -5.32
CA ILE A 113 10.77 6.44 -6.20
C ILE A 113 9.32 6.84 -5.90
N ALA A 114 8.96 6.98 -4.63
CA ALA A 114 7.63 7.41 -4.22
C ALA A 114 7.30 8.82 -4.76
N LEU A 115 8.24 9.77 -4.69
CA LEU A 115 8.07 11.12 -5.26
C LEU A 115 8.00 11.10 -6.79
N TYR A 116 8.87 10.32 -7.43
CA TYR A 116 8.91 10.22 -8.89
C TYR A 116 7.57 9.79 -9.47
N TYR A 117 7.00 8.69 -8.96
CA TYR A 117 5.71 8.21 -9.44
C TYR A 117 4.55 9.12 -9.03
N ALA A 118 4.61 9.77 -7.87
CA ALA A 118 3.61 10.75 -7.46
C ALA A 118 3.54 11.96 -8.40
N GLY A 119 4.68 12.41 -8.92
CA GLY A 119 4.75 13.50 -9.90
C GLY A 119 4.41 13.09 -11.34
N SER A 120 4.20 11.80 -11.60
CA SER A 120 3.92 11.31 -12.96
C SER A 120 2.45 11.51 -13.35
N ALA A 121 2.23 11.88 -14.61
CA ALA A 121 0.88 12.08 -15.14
C ALA A 121 0.08 10.77 -15.17
N VAL A 122 -1.16 10.83 -14.67
CA VAL A 122 -2.07 9.69 -14.65
C VAL A 122 -2.76 9.54 -15.99
N LYS A 123 -2.80 8.30 -16.49
CA LYS A 123 -3.61 7.92 -17.64
C LYS A 123 -4.68 6.93 -17.19
N PRO A 124 -5.98 7.20 -17.44
CA PRO A 124 -7.02 6.22 -17.16
C PRO A 124 -6.72 4.89 -17.84
N ALA A 125 -6.91 3.79 -17.13
CA ALA A 125 -6.72 2.46 -17.69
C ALA A 125 -7.78 2.12 -18.75
N LEU A 126 -8.99 2.68 -18.62
CA LEU A 126 -10.02 2.63 -19.65
C LEU A 126 -10.17 4.00 -20.31
N ALA A 127 -10.09 4.01 -21.65
CA ALA A 127 -10.21 5.25 -22.43
C ALA A 127 -11.60 5.90 -22.35
N SER A 128 -12.63 5.14 -21.99
CA SER A 128 -13.98 5.65 -21.79
C SER A 128 -14.72 4.85 -20.72
N ALA A 129 -15.70 5.49 -20.07
CA ALA A 129 -16.54 4.86 -19.08
C ALA A 129 -17.57 3.94 -19.76
N PRO A 130 -17.58 2.62 -19.50
CA PRO A 130 -18.63 1.74 -19.99
C PRO A 130 -19.96 2.03 -19.28
N ALA A 131 -21.08 1.56 -19.84
CA ALA A 131 -22.42 1.80 -19.26
C ALA A 131 -22.52 1.38 -17.78
N ALA A 132 -21.86 0.28 -17.38
CA ALA A 132 -21.80 -0.21 -16.00
C ALA A 132 -21.14 0.77 -15.02
N ALA A 133 -20.39 1.77 -15.49
CA ALA A 133 -19.73 2.76 -14.64
C ALA A 133 -20.73 3.68 -13.92
N ALA A 134 -21.95 3.86 -14.44
CA ALA A 134 -22.98 4.67 -13.78
C ALA A 134 -23.44 4.02 -12.47
N GLU A 135 -23.78 2.73 -12.51
CA GLU A 135 -24.07 1.95 -11.30
C GLU A 135 -22.86 1.89 -10.36
N GLY A 136 -21.67 1.71 -10.94
CA GLY A 136 -20.41 1.74 -10.21
C GLY A 136 -20.18 3.04 -9.43
N ALA A 137 -20.55 4.19 -9.99
CA ALA A 137 -20.42 5.49 -9.35
C ALA A 137 -21.29 5.61 -8.09
N GLU A 138 -22.53 5.11 -8.15
CA GLU A 138 -23.45 5.12 -7.02
C GLU A 138 -22.95 4.21 -5.89
N LEU A 139 -22.55 2.99 -6.24
CA LEU A 139 -21.97 2.02 -5.30
C LEU A 139 -20.69 2.55 -4.66
N TYR A 140 -19.82 3.17 -5.45
CA TYR A 140 -18.60 3.82 -4.97
C TYR A 140 -18.91 4.92 -3.96
N GLY A 141 -19.89 5.79 -4.26
CA GLY A 141 -20.32 6.85 -3.35
C GLY A 141 -20.76 6.32 -1.98
N LYS A 142 -21.52 5.22 -1.97
CA LYS A 142 -22.05 4.60 -0.75
C LYS A 142 -20.97 3.93 0.11
N HIS A 143 -20.04 3.22 -0.52
CA HIS A 143 -19.14 2.30 0.21
C HIS A 143 -17.69 2.76 0.31
N CYS A 144 -17.23 3.64 -0.59
CA CYS A 144 -15.79 3.90 -0.78
C CYS A 144 -15.40 5.37 -0.58
N ALA A 145 -16.25 6.30 -1.02
CA ALA A 145 -15.92 7.72 -1.12
C ALA A 145 -15.55 8.38 0.22
N ARG A 146 -16.06 7.87 1.35
CA ARG A 146 -15.69 8.37 2.70
C ARG A 146 -14.18 8.39 2.94
N CYS A 147 -13.45 7.41 2.39
CA CYS A 147 -12.01 7.29 2.57
C CYS A 147 -11.24 7.63 1.30
N HIS A 148 -11.77 7.24 0.15
CA HIS A 148 -11.09 7.42 -1.14
C HIS A 148 -11.48 8.71 -1.88
N GLN A 149 -12.25 9.60 -1.25
CA GLN A 149 -12.78 10.86 -1.80
C GLN A 149 -13.77 10.67 -2.95
N ALA A 150 -14.64 11.64 -3.21
CA ALA A 150 -15.67 11.52 -4.25
C ALA A 150 -15.07 11.34 -5.67
N ASP A 151 -13.89 11.89 -5.91
CA ASP A 151 -13.14 11.79 -7.17
C ASP A 151 -12.22 10.55 -7.24
N ALA A 152 -12.23 9.69 -6.22
CA ALA A 152 -11.39 8.50 -6.14
C ALA A 152 -9.88 8.78 -6.20
N ARG A 153 -9.47 10.02 -5.90
CA ARG A 153 -8.05 10.38 -5.79
C ARG A 153 -7.46 10.09 -4.41
N GLY A 154 -8.30 9.76 -3.43
CA GLY A 154 -7.86 9.41 -2.10
C GLY A 154 -7.27 10.60 -1.33
N ALA A 155 -6.48 10.29 -0.32
CA ALA A 155 -5.76 11.25 0.54
C ALA A 155 -4.39 10.65 0.89
N GLU A 156 -3.54 11.35 1.65
CA GLU A 156 -2.15 10.90 1.90
C GLU A 156 -1.99 9.41 2.25
N THR A 157 -2.90 8.85 3.06
CA THR A 157 -2.84 7.45 3.50
C THR A 157 -3.88 6.54 2.83
N PHE A 158 -4.80 7.10 2.03
CA PHE A 158 -5.81 6.37 1.28
C PHE A 158 -5.48 6.46 -0.21
N PRO A 159 -5.25 5.34 -0.91
CA PRO A 159 -4.73 5.40 -2.27
C PRO A 159 -5.67 6.09 -3.24
N ARG A 160 -5.07 6.74 -4.24
CA ARG A 160 -5.73 7.00 -5.52
C ARG A 160 -6.16 5.68 -6.14
N LEU A 161 -7.45 5.59 -6.47
CA LEU A 161 -8.06 4.47 -7.19
C LEU A 161 -8.48 4.87 -8.61
N ALA A 162 -8.69 6.16 -8.87
CA ALA A 162 -9.01 6.68 -10.19
C ALA A 162 -7.88 6.36 -11.20
N GLY A 163 -8.28 5.80 -12.34
CA GLY A 163 -7.40 5.45 -13.45
C GLY A 163 -6.61 4.16 -13.24
N GLN A 164 -6.91 3.40 -12.19
CA GLN A 164 -6.20 2.15 -11.88
C GLN A 164 -6.61 1.00 -12.82
N GLN A 165 -5.73 0.01 -12.98
CA GLN A 165 -5.96 -1.17 -13.80
C GLN A 165 -7.19 -1.98 -13.34
N PRO A 166 -8.13 -2.32 -14.24
CA PRO A 166 -9.35 -3.04 -13.88
C PRO A 166 -9.08 -4.38 -13.19
N GLU A 167 -8.14 -5.15 -13.73
CA GLU A 167 -7.85 -6.49 -13.22
C GLU A 167 -7.15 -6.43 -11.85
N TYR A 168 -6.21 -5.52 -11.66
CA TYR A 168 -5.61 -5.26 -10.35
C TYR A 168 -6.66 -4.85 -9.30
N LEU A 169 -7.59 -3.97 -9.65
CA LEU A 169 -8.68 -3.55 -8.75
C LEU A 169 -9.57 -4.74 -8.39
N ARG A 170 -10.00 -5.52 -9.38
CA ARG A 170 -10.83 -6.70 -9.18
C ARG A 170 -10.18 -7.71 -8.24
N VAL A 171 -8.92 -8.08 -8.52
CA VAL A 171 -8.16 -9.02 -7.68
C VAL A 171 -7.97 -8.46 -6.27
N SER A 172 -7.67 -7.17 -6.15
CA SER A 172 -7.51 -6.52 -4.84
C SER A 172 -8.80 -6.53 -4.00
N LEU A 173 -9.93 -6.17 -4.61
CA LEU A 173 -11.23 -6.20 -3.93
C LEU A 173 -11.59 -7.62 -3.52
N LYS A 174 -11.39 -8.61 -4.41
CA LYS A 174 -11.60 -10.02 -4.09
C LYS A 174 -10.73 -10.50 -2.92
N ARG A 175 -9.44 -10.14 -2.88
CA ARG A 175 -8.55 -10.47 -1.74
C ARG A 175 -9.07 -9.92 -0.41
N TYR A 176 -9.60 -8.70 -0.40
CA TYR A 176 -10.22 -8.13 0.81
C TYR A 176 -11.52 -8.84 1.19
N LEU A 177 -12.37 -9.16 0.19
CA LEU A 177 -13.64 -9.83 0.39
C LEU A 177 -13.46 -11.25 0.95
N THR A 178 -12.56 -12.02 0.35
CA THR A 178 -12.27 -13.40 0.76
C THR A 178 -11.32 -13.49 1.94
N GLN A 179 -10.73 -12.36 2.35
CA GLN A 179 -9.72 -12.27 3.40
C GLN A 179 -8.57 -13.25 3.15
N SER A 180 -8.06 -13.29 1.91
CA SER A 180 -7.08 -14.29 1.46
C SER A 180 -5.76 -14.31 2.23
N GLY A 181 -5.51 -13.31 3.08
CA GLY A 181 -4.26 -13.13 3.81
C GLY A 181 -3.11 -12.55 2.97
N GLU A 182 -3.30 -12.37 1.66
CA GLU A 182 -2.34 -11.66 0.80
C GLU A 182 -2.42 -10.15 0.96
N ARG A 183 -3.63 -9.65 1.25
CA ARG A 183 -3.88 -8.23 1.51
C ARG A 183 -4.95 -8.10 2.59
N PHE A 184 -4.56 -7.57 3.74
CA PHE A 184 -5.47 -7.39 4.86
C PHE A 184 -5.48 -5.94 5.36
N TYR A 185 -6.68 -5.37 5.46
CA TYR A 185 -6.90 -4.08 6.09
C TYR A 185 -8.37 -3.99 6.48
N ALA A 186 -8.66 -4.05 7.78
CA ALA A 186 -10.03 -4.22 8.30
C ALA A 186 -11.05 -3.21 7.76
N PRO A 187 -10.73 -1.90 7.63
CA PRO A 187 -11.67 -0.95 7.03
C PRO A 187 -12.03 -1.27 5.57
N MET A 188 -11.06 -1.73 4.77
CA MET A 188 -11.34 -2.14 3.39
C MET A 188 -12.12 -3.46 3.34
N THR A 189 -11.78 -4.44 4.18
CA THR A 189 -12.56 -5.68 4.29
C THR A 189 -14.04 -5.39 4.58
N ALA A 190 -14.33 -4.53 5.56
CA ALA A 190 -15.70 -4.15 5.89
C ALA A 190 -16.41 -3.45 4.73
N ALA A 191 -15.74 -2.51 4.05
CA ALA A 191 -16.31 -1.81 2.90
C ALA A 191 -16.64 -2.75 1.73
N VAL A 192 -15.75 -3.71 1.43
CA VAL A 192 -15.98 -4.67 0.32
C VAL A 192 -17.04 -5.72 0.67
N ILE A 193 -17.14 -6.14 1.94
CA ILE A 193 -18.25 -6.99 2.40
C ILE A 193 -19.59 -6.28 2.18
N GLN A 194 -19.69 -5.00 2.52
CA GLN A 194 -20.91 -4.21 2.29
C GLN A 194 -21.20 -3.98 0.81
N LEU A 195 -20.16 -3.83 -0.02
CA LEU A 195 -20.30 -3.75 -1.47
C LEU A 195 -20.88 -5.05 -2.05
N GLY A 196 -20.38 -6.21 -1.62
CA GLY A 196 -20.78 -7.52 -2.11
C GLY A 196 -20.14 -7.89 -3.46
N GLU A 197 -19.88 -9.19 -3.67
CA GLU A 197 -19.10 -9.68 -4.83
C GLU A 197 -19.70 -9.27 -6.18
N LYS A 198 -21.02 -9.40 -6.33
CA LYS A 198 -21.75 -9.10 -7.58
C LYS A 198 -21.57 -7.66 -8.07
N ASN A 199 -21.17 -6.75 -7.18
CA ASN A 199 -21.06 -5.31 -7.44
C ASN A 199 -19.61 -4.87 -7.72
N ILE A 200 -18.63 -5.77 -7.60
CA ILE A 200 -17.21 -5.44 -7.78
C ILE A 200 -16.95 -4.90 -9.20
N ASP A 201 -17.48 -5.55 -10.23
CA ASP A 201 -17.19 -5.17 -11.62
C ASP A 201 -17.73 -3.78 -11.99
N ALA A 202 -18.90 -3.40 -11.46
CA ALA A 202 -19.46 -2.06 -11.67
C ALA A 202 -18.54 -0.98 -11.08
N VAL A 203 -18.10 -1.15 -9.83
CA VAL A 203 -17.18 -0.20 -9.18
C VAL A 203 -15.82 -0.16 -9.88
N VAL A 204 -15.31 -1.30 -10.34
CA VAL A 204 -14.06 -1.38 -11.11
C VAL A 204 -14.16 -0.59 -12.41
N ALA A 205 -15.25 -0.76 -13.16
CA ALA A 205 -15.51 -0.04 -14.39
C ALA A 205 -15.55 1.49 -14.18
N TYR A 206 -16.18 1.92 -13.10
CA TYR A 206 -16.16 3.32 -12.68
C TYR A 206 -14.73 3.80 -12.38
N LEU A 207 -14.03 3.14 -11.46
CA LEU A 207 -12.69 3.57 -11.03
C LEU A 207 -11.67 3.64 -12.17
N ALA A 208 -11.67 2.65 -13.07
CA ALA A 208 -10.68 2.54 -14.13
C ALA A 208 -10.85 3.55 -15.26
N SER A 209 -12.02 4.20 -15.37
CA SER A 209 -12.36 5.13 -16.44
C SER A 209 -12.24 6.61 -16.05
N ARG A 210 -11.74 6.92 -14.85
CA ARG A 210 -11.58 8.30 -14.36
C ARG A 210 -10.13 8.71 -14.21
N GLU A 211 -9.92 10.03 -14.15
CA GLU A 211 -8.63 10.65 -13.86
C GLU A 211 -8.46 10.97 -12.39
#